data_AF-A0A968IW96-F1
#
_entry.id   AF-A0A968IW96-F1
#
_cell.length_a   1.000
_cell.length_b   1.000
_cell.length_c   1.000
_cell.angle_alpha   90.00
_cell.angle_beta   90.00
_cell.angle_gamma   90.00
#
_symmetry.space_group_name_H-M   'P 1'
#
loop_
_entity.id
_entity.type
_entity.pdbx_description
1 polymer ?
#
loop_
_entity_poly.entity_id
_entity_poly.type
_entity_poly.pdbx_seq_one_letter_code
_entity_poly.pdbx_strand_id
1 'polypeptide(L)'
;MILKQLLKKLESLSSIESVRGHSFYSSSINTNSHIIDLGANKGDFAKYFFDHYNCNIYCVEPNIDLLKSTPTNIRNKIDNYVVSNKNGKCSFHVSQNSEASSIYQNISNQFGNSKKLKFQV
;
A
#
# COMPACT_ATOMS: atom_id res chain seq x y z
N MET A 1 -12.15 -28.94 -11.72
CA MET A 1 -10.72 -28.95 -11.29
C MET A 1 -9.78 -28.47 -12.39
N ILE A 2 -9.97 -28.90 -13.65
CA ILE A 2 -9.13 -28.55 -14.82
C ILE A 2 -9.16 -27.04 -15.16
N LEU A 3 -10.32 -26.39 -15.15
CA LEU A 3 -10.45 -24.96 -15.49
C LEU A 3 -9.62 -24.04 -14.58
N LYS A 4 -9.58 -24.32 -13.26
CA LYS A 4 -8.78 -23.56 -12.29
C LYS A 4 -7.27 -23.72 -12.51
N GLN A 5 -6.83 -24.91 -12.92
CA GLN A 5 -5.41 -25.16 -13.23
C GLN A 5 -5.00 -24.46 -14.54
N LEU A 6 -5.89 -24.45 -15.53
CA LEU A 6 -5.68 -23.74 -16.80
C LEU A 6 -5.61 -22.23 -16.61
N LEU A 7 -6.51 -21.66 -15.79
CA LEU A 7 -6.49 -20.25 -15.40
C LEU A 7 -5.17 -19.88 -14.70
N LYS A 8 -4.75 -20.65 -13.68
CA LYS A 8 -3.44 -20.42 -13.02
C LYS A 8 -2.27 -20.48 -13.99
N LYS A 9 -2.32 -21.37 -14.98
CA LYS A 9 -1.25 -21.52 -15.98
C LYS A 9 -1.23 -20.32 -16.94
N LEU A 10 -2.38 -19.84 -17.38
CA LEU A 10 -2.52 -18.61 -18.17
C LEU A 10 -2.05 -17.36 -17.40
N GLU A 11 -2.42 -17.25 -16.11
CA GLU A 11 -1.92 -16.19 -15.22
C GLU A 11 -0.39 -16.23 -15.14
N SER A 12 0.20 -17.41 -14.93
CA SER A 12 1.67 -17.56 -14.91
C SER A 12 2.35 -17.20 -16.24
N LEU A 13 1.71 -17.48 -17.38
CA LEU A 13 2.22 -17.10 -18.70
C LEU A 13 2.11 -15.60 -18.97
N SER A 14 1.11 -14.93 -18.39
CA SER A 14 0.91 -13.49 -18.55
C SER A 14 1.89 -12.63 -17.76
N SER A 15 2.60 -13.22 -16.79
CA SER A 15 3.38 -12.48 -15.78
C SER A 15 2.57 -11.40 -15.05
N ILE A 16 1.24 -11.55 -15.00
CA ILE A 16 0.38 -10.70 -14.19
C ILE A 16 0.22 -11.39 -12.85
N GLU A 17 0.65 -10.71 -11.81
CA GLU A 17 0.46 -11.15 -10.42
C GLU A 17 -0.51 -10.22 -9.71
N SER A 18 -1.13 -10.72 -8.64
CA SER A 18 -2.06 -9.95 -7.83
C SER A 18 -1.74 -10.06 -6.34
N VAL A 19 -1.69 -8.92 -5.67
CA VAL A 19 -1.45 -8.80 -4.22
C VAL A 19 -2.45 -7.82 -3.65
N ARG A 20 -3.17 -8.20 -2.60
CA ARG A 20 -4.13 -7.31 -1.91
C ARG A 20 -5.14 -6.63 -2.87
N GLY A 21 -5.59 -7.33 -3.91
CA GLY A 21 -6.52 -6.80 -4.91
C GLY A 21 -5.91 -5.86 -5.96
N HIS A 22 -4.59 -5.67 -5.95
CA HIS A 22 -3.83 -4.91 -6.95
C HIS A 22 -3.16 -5.86 -7.93
N SER A 23 -3.24 -5.57 -9.23
CA SER A 23 -2.58 -6.36 -10.26
C SER A 23 -1.41 -5.61 -10.86
N PHE A 24 -0.32 -6.30 -11.14
CA PHE A 24 0.89 -5.72 -11.72
C PHE A 24 1.62 -6.73 -12.62
N TYR A 25 2.49 -6.21 -13.48
CA TYR A 25 3.29 -7.02 -14.40
C TYR A 25 4.63 -7.37 -13.74
N SER A 26 4.78 -8.63 -13.28
CA SER A 26 5.93 -9.07 -12.50
C SER A 26 7.21 -9.21 -13.30
N SER A 27 7.12 -9.52 -14.59
CA SER A 27 8.29 -9.71 -15.46
C SER A 27 9.15 -8.45 -15.65
N SER A 28 8.64 -7.25 -15.32
CA SER A 28 9.43 -6.02 -15.33
C SER A 28 10.12 -5.70 -14.00
N ILE A 29 9.86 -6.47 -12.94
CA ILE A 29 10.37 -6.19 -11.59
C ILE A 29 11.63 -7.03 -11.35
N ASN A 30 12.69 -6.38 -10.90
CA ASN A 30 13.94 -7.02 -10.49
C ASN A 30 14.54 -6.29 -9.27
N THR A 31 15.70 -6.74 -8.80
CA THR A 31 16.37 -6.19 -7.61
C THR A 31 16.76 -4.71 -7.74
N ASN A 32 16.89 -4.20 -8.96
CA ASN A 32 17.21 -2.79 -9.23
C ASN A 32 15.95 -1.92 -9.43
N SER A 33 14.75 -2.52 -9.45
CA SER A 33 13.51 -1.77 -9.56
C SER A 33 13.28 -0.89 -8.33
N HIS A 34 12.66 0.28 -8.58
CA HIS A 34 12.20 1.19 -7.53
C HIS A 34 10.67 1.19 -7.53
N ILE A 35 10.09 0.81 -6.40
CA ILE A 35 8.64 0.77 -6.19
C ILE A 35 8.24 1.86 -5.20
N ILE A 36 7.21 2.62 -5.53
CA ILE A 36 6.61 3.63 -4.67
C ILE A 36 5.22 3.13 -4.27
N ASP A 37 5.02 2.88 -2.98
CA ASP A 37 3.76 2.41 -2.40
C ASP A 37 3.08 3.56 -1.64
N LEU A 38 2.02 4.10 -2.22
CA LEU A 38 1.26 5.24 -1.70
C LEU A 38 0.04 4.74 -0.92
N GLY A 39 0.09 4.85 0.40
CA GLY A 39 -0.92 4.26 1.28
C GLY A 39 -0.56 2.83 1.67
N ALA A 40 0.66 2.65 2.21
CA ALA A 40 1.21 1.34 2.54
C ALA A 40 0.40 0.57 3.61
N ASN A 41 -0.51 1.23 4.33
CA ASN A 41 -1.45 0.62 5.26
C ASN A 41 -0.75 -0.21 6.34
N LYS A 42 -0.91 -1.53 6.36
CA LYS A 42 -0.23 -2.47 7.28
C LYS A 42 1.14 -2.94 6.76
N GLY A 43 1.55 -2.50 5.58
CA GLY A 43 2.81 -2.88 4.93
C GLY A 43 2.77 -4.24 4.23
N ASP A 44 1.60 -4.81 3.99
CA ASP A 44 1.45 -6.14 3.35
C ASP A 44 2.03 -6.14 1.92
N PHE A 45 1.76 -5.08 1.16
CA PHE A 45 2.28 -4.91 -0.20
C PHE A 45 3.81 -4.74 -0.17
N ALA A 46 4.30 -3.88 0.71
CA ALA A 46 5.73 -3.67 0.92
C ALA A 46 6.47 -4.97 1.27
N LYS A 47 5.89 -5.76 2.19
CA LYS A 47 6.42 -7.06 2.58
C LYS A 47 6.46 -8.04 1.40
N TYR A 48 5.39 -8.10 0.60
CA TYR A 48 5.35 -8.96 -0.58
C TYR A 48 6.53 -8.68 -1.53
N PHE A 49 6.72 -7.41 -1.90
CA PHE A 49 7.76 -7.02 -2.84
C PHE A 49 9.17 -7.25 -2.30
N PHE A 50 9.37 -6.98 -1.01
CA PHE A 50 10.62 -7.26 -0.32
C PHE A 50 10.94 -8.76 -0.35
N ASP A 51 9.99 -9.62 0.01
CA ASP A 51 10.19 -11.06 0.09
C ASP A 51 10.37 -11.74 -1.29
N HIS A 52 9.69 -11.25 -2.34
CA HIS A 52 9.65 -11.92 -3.65
C HIS A 52 10.63 -11.36 -4.68
N TYR A 53 10.91 -10.06 -4.66
CA TYR A 53 11.75 -9.41 -5.67
C TYR A 53 13.03 -8.81 -5.12
N ASN A 54 13.13 -8.64 -3.79
CA ASN A 54 14.27 -8.00 -3.13
C ASN A 54 14.67 -6.67 -3.81
N CYS A 55 13.66 -5.88 -4.18
CA CYS A 55 13.83 -4.60 -4.88
C CYS A 55 13.87 -3.40 -3.91
N ASN A 56 14.14 -2.22 -4.45
CA ASN A 56 14.04 -0.97 -3.69
C ASN A 56 12.57 -0.57 -3.57
N ILE A 57 12.08 -0.41 -2.34
CA ILE A 57 10.70 0.00 -2.09
C ILE A 57 10.65 1.16 -1.10
N TYR A 58 9.88 2.19 -1.48
CA TYR A 58 9.63 3.40 -0.71
C TYR A 58 8.14 3.45 -0.42
N CYS A 59 7.79 3.50 0.86
CA CYS A 59 6.40 3.39 1.29
C CYS A 59 6.00 4.66 2.02
N VAL A 60 4.76 5.08 1.84
CA VAL A 60 4.19 6.21 2.57
C VAL A 60 2.90 5.76 3.25
N GLU A 61 2.81 5.98 4.57
CA GLU A 61 1.59 5.72 5.35
C GLU A 61 1.34 6.83 6.40
N PRO A 62 0.24 7.57 6.28
CA PRO A 62 -0.13 8.60 7.27
C PRO A 62 -0.47 8.02 8.66
N ASN A 63 -1.09 6.85 8.75
CA ASN A 63 -1.55 6.29 10.01
C ASN A 63 -0.56 5.26 10.57
N ILE A 64 0.46 5.75 11.29
CA ILE A 64 1.52 4.90 11.88
C ILE A 64 0.99 3.82 12.83
N ASP A 65 -0.22 3.98 13.37
CA ASP A 65 -0.83 2.95 14.22
C ASP A 65 -1.09 1.63 13.48
N LEU A 66 -1.24 1.67 12.15
CA LEU A 66 -1.39 0.47 11.32
C LEU A 66 -0.10 -0.36 11.27
N LEU A 67 1.05 0.25 11.56
CA LEU A 67 2.36 -0.39 11.42
C LEU A 67 2.80 -1.15 12.67
N LYS A 68 2.01 -1.13 13.76
CA LYS A 68 2.39 -1.72 15.06
C LYS A 68 2.71 -3.20 14.99
N SER A 69 2.08 -3.95 14.09
CA SER A 69 2.34 -5.37 13.83
C SER A 69 3.33 -5.63 12.69
N THR A 70 3.71 -4.59 11.94
CA THR A 70 4.64 -4.72 10.80
C THR A 70 6.07 -4.96 11.31
N PRO A 71 6.81 -5.95 10.75
CA PRO A 71 8.20 -6.19 11.11
C PRO A 71 9.07 -4.93 10.99
N THR A 72 10.02 -4.72 11.91
CA THR A 72 10.84 -3.49 11.97
C THR A 72 11.60 -3.21 10.68
N ASN A 73 12.11 -4.23 9.99
CA ASN A 73 12.82 -4.09 8.72
C ASN A 73 11.93 -3.55 7.59
N ILE A 74 10.62 -3.79 7.64
CA ILE A 74 9.64 -3.22 6.72
C ILE A 74 9.14 -1.87 7.23
N ARG A 75 8.82 -1.76 8.54
CA ARG A 75 8.36 -0.52 9.17
C ARG A 75 9.32 0.65 8.93
N ASN A 76 10.64 0.41 9.01
CA ASN A 76 11.66 1.43 8.81
C ASN A 76 11.77 1.93 7.35
N LYS A 77 11.06 1.30 6.40
CA LYS A 77 10.96 1.72 5.00
C LYS A 77 9.69 2.52 4.72
N ILE A 78 8.84 2.74 5.73
CA ILE A 78 7.56 3.42 5.61
C ILE A 78 7.66 4.80 6.25
N ASP A 79 7.59 5.82 5.41
CA ASP A 79 7.63 7.21 5.84
C ASP A 79 6.23 7.70 6.24
N ASN A 80 6.16 8.47 7.33
CA ASN A 80 4.92 9.01 7.85
C ASN A 80 4.53 10.33 7.17
N TYR A 81 4.08 10.24 5.92
CA TYR A 81 3.61 11.39 5.13
C TYR A 81 2.21 11.17 4.57
N VAL A 82 1.62 12.27 4.08
CA VAL A 82 0.41 12.27 3.27
C VAL A 82 0.79 12.75 1.88
N VAL A 83 0.25 12.09 0.85
CA VAL A 83 0.41 12.51 -0.54
C VAL A 83 -0.84 13.27 -1.02
N SER A 84 -0.63 14.40 -1.66
CA SER A 84 -1.68 15.26 -2.21
C SER A 84 -1.16 15.96 -3.47
N ASN A 85 -2.07 16.49 -4.28
CA ASN A 85 -1.72 17.27 -5.48
C ASN A 85 -1.28 18.72 -5.16
N LYS A 86 -1.21 19.09 -3.88
CA LYS A 86 -0.82 20.41 -3.39
C LYS A 86 0.05 20.27 -2.14
N ASN A 87 1.04 21.14 -2.04
CA ASN A 87 1.83 21.34 -0.83
C ASN A 87 1.05 22.17 0.18
N GLY A 88 1.33 21.99 1.46
CA GLY A 88 0.72 22.75 2.54
C GLY A 88 0.23 21.90 3.70
N LYS A 89 -0.37 22.56 4.69
CA LYS A 89 -0.96 21.87 5.83
C LYS A 89 -2.27 21.23 5.41
N CYS A 90 -2.43 19.95 5.70
CA CYS A 90 -3.69 19.25 5.49
C CYS A 90 -4.11 18.46 6.72
N SER A 91 -5.38 18.08 6.75
CA SER A 91 -5.90 17.13 7.69
C SER A 91 -6.05 15.78 7.01
N PHE A 92 -5.61 14.72 7.67
CA PHE A 92 -5.87 13.35 7.26
C PHE A 92 -6.90 12.73 8.20
N HIS A 93 -7.99 12.24 7.64
CA HIS A 93 -9.13 11.68 8.35
C HIS A 93 -9.03 10.16 8.33
N VAL A 94 -8.77 9.58 9.49
CA VAL A 94 -8.61 8.13 9.64
C VAL A 94 -9.97 7.49 9.80
N SER A 95 -10.30 6.60 8.88
CA SER A 95 -11.55 5.86 8.92
C SER A 95 -11.46 4.60 9.80
N GLN A 96 -12.60 4.04 10.22
CA GLN A 96 -12.63 2.70 10.83
C GLN A 96 -12.24 1.61 9.83
N ASN A 97 -12.51 1.81 8.53
CA ASN A 97 -11.89 1.02 7.48
C ASN A 97 -10.51 1.62 7.16
N SER A 98 -9.44 0.90 7.47
CA SER A 98 -8.06 1.36 7.22
C SER A 98 -7.79 1.70 5.75
N GLU A 99 -8.51 1.07 4.81
CA GLU A 99 -8.36 1.30 3.36
C GLU A 99 -9.15 2.52 2.86
N ALA A 100 -9.96 3.17 3.71
CA ALA A 100 -10.82 4.29 3.34
C ALA A 100 -10.45 5.62 4.04
N SER A 101 -9.26 5.70 4.63
CA SER A 101 -8.77 6.95 5.21
C SER A 101 -8.44 7.96 4.09
N SER A 102 -8.65 9.26 4.34
CA SER A 102 -8.54 10.26 3.27
C SER A 102 -8.23 11.66 3.79
N ILE A 103 -7.64 12.50 2.93
CA ILE A 103 -7.59 13.95 3.16
C ILE A 103 -8.96 14.63 3.03
N TYR A 104 -9.94 13.92 2.44
CA TYR A 104 -11.30 14.40 2.27
C TYR A 104 -12.22 13.75 3.31
N GLN A 105 -12.75 14.57 4.21
CA GLN A 105 -13.57 14.09 5.33
C GLN A 105 -14.80 13.31 4.87
N ASN A 106 -15.48 13.74 3.81
CA ASN A 106 -16.67 13.09 3.28
C ASN A 106 -16.38 11.64 2.81
N ILE A 107 -15.18 11.36 2.30
CA ILE A 107 -14.78 10.00 1.90
C ILE A 107 -14.59 9.13 3.15
N SER A 108 -13.80 9.59 4.11
CA SER A 108 -13.54 8.85 5.37
C SER A 108 -14.81 8.55 6.18
N ASN A 109 -15.77 9.49 6.19
CA ASN A 109 -17.01 9.39 6.95
C ASN A 109 -17.92 8.25 6.48
N GLN A 110 -17.86 7.86 5.19
CA GLN A 110 -18.68 6.78 4.64
C GLN A 110 -18.42 5.44 5.34
N PHE A 111 -17.25 5.30 5.95
CA PHE A 111 -16.79 4.09 6.63
C PHE A 111 -16.57 4.32 8.13
N GLY A 112 -17.17 5.39 8.67
CA GLY A 112 -16.98 5.84 10.06
C GLY A 112 -15.62 6.52 10.26
N ASN A 113 -15.57 7.50 11.17
CA ASN A 113 -14.35 8.22 11.51
C ASN A 113 -13.82 7.83 12.88
N SER A 114 -12.50 7.60 12.96
CA SER A 114 -11.82 7.21 14.20
C SER A 114 -11.02 8.38 14.80
N LYS A 115 -10.23 9.07 13.98
CA LYS A 115 -9.38 10.19 14.43
C LYS A 115 -8.98 11.09 13.27
N LYS A 116 -8.42 12.25 13.60
CA LYS A 116 -7.91 13.24 12.66
C LYS A 116 -6.42 13.48 12.95
N LEU A 117 -5.60 13.35 11.92
CA LEU A 117 -4.16 13.61 11.96
C LEU A 117 -3.85 14.89 11.18
N LYS A 118 -2.78 15.60 11.55
CA LYS A 118 -2.34 16.83 10.87
C LYS A 118 -0.98 16.58 10.22
N PHE A 119 -0.86 16.97 8.96
CA PHE A 119 0.35 16.77 8.17
C PHE A 119 0.78 18.07 7.48
N GLN A 120 2.06 18.13 7.19
CA GLN A 120 2.62 19.00 6.17
C GLN A 120 2.81 18.13 4.92
N VAL A 121 2.16 18.52 3.82
CA VAL A 121 2.38 18.00 2.48
C VAL A 121 3.42 18.86 1.77
#